data_AF-A0A7W0U4J1-F1
#
_entry.id   AF-A0A7W0U4J1-F1
#
_cell.length_a   1.000
_cell.length_b   1.000
_cell.length_c   1.000
_cell.angle_alpha   90.00
_cell.angle_beta   90.00
_cell.angle_gamma   90.00
#
_symmetry.space_group_name_H-M   'P 1'
#
loop_
_entity.id
_entity.type
_entity.pdbx_description
1 polymer ?
#
loop_
_entity_poly.entity_id
_entity_poly.type
_entity_poly.pdbx_seq_one_letter_code
_entity_poly.pdbx_strand_id
1 'polypeptide(L)'
;VPVVHGSASDLGSILDTWLAAHADGIACVIGTHDIEGGTCRATSRVRSLTPELSKGLEFDLVVLIDPEAFGKGIEGAVDRYVAMTRATQRLVILTSS
;
A
#
# COMPACT_ATOMS: atom_id res chain seq x y z
N VAL A 1 -11.08 -7.33 -6.76
CA VAL A 1 -10.17 -7.43 -5.60
C VAL A 1 -10.91 -6.96 -4.36
N PRO A 2 -10.96 -7.73 -3.25
CA PRO A 2 -11.52 -7.27 -1.98
C PRO A 2 -10.77 -6.02 -1.48
N VAL A 3 -11.54 -5.03 -1.01
CA VAL A 3 -11.05 -3.75 -0.48
C VAL A 3 -11.33 -3.68 1.01
N VAL A 4 -10.30 -3.42 1.82
CA VAL A 4 -10.41 -3.25 3.28
C VAL A 4 -10.03 -1.82 3.64
N HIS A 5 -10.78 -1.21 4.55
CA HIS A 5 -10.45 0.11 5.10
C HIS A 5 -10.06 -0.01 6.58
N GLY A 6 -9.10 0.79 7.04
CA GLY A 6 -8.61 0.75 8.43
C GLY A 6 -7.77 1.96 8.82
N SER A 7 -7.18 1.94 10.02
CA SER A 7 -6.28 2.99 10.48
C SER A 7 -4.85 2.73 10.00
N ALA A 8 -4.08 3.79 9.73
CA ALA A 8 -2.65 3.65 9.45
C ALA A 8 -1.88 2.92 10.58
N SER A 9 -2.39 2.97 11.82
CA SER A 9 -1.83 2.22 12.95
C SER A 9 -1.97 0.70 12.81
N ASP A 10 -2.93 0.21 12.02
CA ASP A 10 -3.17 -1.23 11.81
C ASP A 10 -2.21 -1.85 10.80
N LEU A 11 -1.41 -1.04 10.08
CA LEU A 11 -0.52 -1.47 9.00
C LEU A 11 0.34 -2.69 9.38
N GLY A 12 0.99 -2.63 10.55
CA GLY A 12 1.86 -3.70 11.02
C GLY A 12 1.12 -5.02 11.22
N SER A 13 -0.06 -4.97 11.85
CA SER A 13 -0.88 -6.16 12.09
C SER A 13 -1.43 -6.76 10.78
N ILE A 14 -1.81 -5.90 9.82
CA ILE A 14 -2.33 -6.32 8.52
C ILE A 14 -1.24 -7.03 7.72
N LEU A 15 -0.03 -6.44 7.66
CA LEU A 15 1.10 -7.03 6.96
C LEU A 15 1.51 -8.37 7.60
N ASP A 16 1.64 -8.42 8.93
CA ASP A 16 2.02 -9.64 9.65
C ASP A 16 1.02 -10.78 9.42
N THR A 17 -0.27 -10.50 9.59
CA THR A 17 -1.35 -11.47 9.35
C THR A 17 -1.34 -11.97 7.91
N TRP A 18 -1.14 -11.08 6.94
CA TRP A 18 -1.13 -11.46 5.54
C TRP A 18 0.12 -12.28 5.16
N LEU A 19 1.30 -11.87 5.64
CA LEU A 19 2.57 -12.58 5.41
C LEU A 19 2.58 -13.96 6.05
N ALA A 20 1.93 -14.13 7.21
CA ALA A 20 1.77 -15.44 7.86
C ALA A 20 0.84 -16.37 7.06
N ALA A 21 -0.19 -15.82 6.42
CA ALA A 21 -1.16 -16.58 5.63
C ALA A 21 -0.69 -16.88 4.18
N HIS A 22 0.25 -16.12 3.63
CA HIS A 22 0.73 -16.25 2.26
C HIS A 22 2.24 -16.45 2.25
N ALA A 23 2.72 -17.64 1.87
CA ALA A 23 4.14 -17.99 1.93
C ALA A 23 4.99 -17.29 0.85
N ASP A 24 4.44 -17.06 -0.34
CA ASP A 24 5.18 -16.58 -1.52
C ASP A 24 4.76 -15.18 -2.02
N GLY A 25 3.63 -14.65 -1.54
CA GLY A 25 3.08 -13.39 -2.07
C GLY A 25 3.96 -12.17 -1.78
N ILE A 26 3.87 -11.15 -2.63
CA ILE A 26 4.57 -9.87 -2.47
C ILE A 26 3.58 -8.79 -2.05
N ALA A 27 3.93 -8.03 -1.00
CA ALA A 27 3.16 -6.89 -0.52
C ALA A 27 3.86 -5.57 -0.87
N CYS A 28 3.05 -4.56 -1.17
CA CYS A 28 3.52 -3.20 -1.39
C CYS A 28 2.71 -2.22 -0.55
N VAL A 29 3.41 -1.31 0.12
CA VAL A 29 2.83 -0.17 0.80
C VAL A 29 3.08 1.06 -0.07
N ILE A 30 2.02 1.79 -0.39
CA ILE A 30 2.08 2.99 -1.23
C ILE A 30 1.65 4.20 -0.41
N GLY A 31 2.51 5.22 -0.34
CA GLY A 31 2.31 6.43 0.47
C GLY A 31 3.11 7.63 -0.06
N THR A 32 2.78 8.85 0.39
CA THR A 32 3.48 10.09 0.00
C THR A 32 4.65 10.48 0.89
N HIS A 33 4.67 10.00 2.12
CA HIS A 33 5.83 10.18 3.00
C HIS A 33 6.75 8.98 2.83
N ASP A 34 8.06 9.25 2.92
CA ASP A 34 9.02 8.20 3.24
C ASP A 34 8.45 7.45 4.43
N ILE A 35 8.10 6.18 4.23
CA ILE A 35 7.84 5.25 5.33
C ILE A 35 9.20 4.91 5.99
N GLU A 36 10.08 5.92 6.14
CA GLU A 36 11.32 5.89 6.90
C GLU A 36 10.97 6.25 8.34
N GLY A 37 10.28 5.32 8.99
CA GLY A 37 9.70 5.57 10.31
C GLY A 37 9.26 4.31 11.03
N GLY A 38 9.99 3.20 10.88
CA GLY A 38 9.99 2.13 11.90
C GLY A 38 8.92 1.04 11.83
N THR A 39 7.96 1.06 10.89
CA THR A 39 6.92 0.01 10.81
C THR A 39 6.96 -0.86 9.55
N CYS A 40 7.55 -0.39 8.46
CA CYS A 40 7.80 -1.23 7.27
C CYS A 40 9.20 -1.83 7.38
N ARG A 41 9.37 -2.90 8.15
CA ARG A 41 10.59 -3.71 8.06
C ARG A 41 10.62 -4.24 6.63
N ALA A 42 11.43 -3.64 5.76
CA ALA A 42 11.68 -4.08 4.39
C ALA A 42 12.24 -5.51 4.42
N THR A 43 11.34 -6.47 4.57
CA THR A 43 11.61 -7.87 4.35
C THR A 43 11.68 -8.06 2.85
N SER A 44 12.34 -9.12 2.36
CA SER A 44 12.50 -9.36 0.92
C SER A 44 11.18 -9.38 0.12
N ARG A 45 10.03 -9.46 0.81
CA ARG A 45 8.67 -9.60 0.28
C ARG A 45 7.77 -8.36 0.48
N VAL A 46 8.23 -7.34 1.21
CA VAL A 46 7.47 -6.09 1.43
C VAL A 46 8.25 -4.91 0.87
N ARG A 47 7.62 -4.16 -0.04
CA ARG A 47 8.19 -2.93 -0.62
C ARG A 47 7.39 -1.72 -0.19
N SER A 48 8.06 -0.58 -0.08
CA SER A 48 7.43 0.72 0.12
C SER A 48 7.73 1.59 -1.09
N LEU A 49 6.71 2.13 -1.74
CA LEU A 49 6.83 2.91 -2.97
C LEU A 49 5.94 4.15 -2.91
N THR A 50 6.26 5.17 -3.69
CA THR A 50 5.29 6.23 -3.99
C THR A 50 4.33 5.77 -5.09
N PRO A 51 3.17 6.43 -5.28
CA PRO A 51 2.24 6.08 -6.35
C PRO A 51 2.91 6.10 -7.73
N GLU A 52 3.82 7.04 -7.97
CA GLU A 52 4.55 7.18 -9.23
C GLU A 52 5.52 6.02 -9.44
N LEU A 53 6.22 5.59 -8.40
CA LEU A 53 7.15 4.45 -8.45
C LEU A 53 6.43 3.09 -8.57
N SER A 54 5.14 3.03 -8.24
CA SER A 54 4.34 1.82 -8.38
C SER A 54 3.87 1.55 -9.82
N LYS A 55 4.02 2.54 -10.73
CA LYS A 55 3.58 2.44 -12.13
C LYS A 55 4.24 1.26 -12.84
N GLY A 56 3.43 0.41 -13.46
CA GLY A 56 3.90 -0.78 -14.19
C GLY A 56 4.32 -1.95 -13.30
N LEU A 57 4.16 -1.84 -11.98
CA LEU A 57 4.38 -2.94 -11.04
C LEU A 57 3.05 -3.52 -10.57
N GLU A 58 3.06 -4.77 -10.11
CA GLU A 58 1.89 -5.46 -9.59
C GLU A 58 2.28 -6.24 -8.32
N PHE A 59 1.36 -6.30 -7.37
CA PHE A 59 1.56 -6.91 -6.06
C PHE A 59 0.31 -7.67 -5.61
N ASP A 60 0.49 -8.77 -4.90
CA ASP A 60 -0.61 -9.56 -4.37
C ASP A 60 -1.42 -8.75 -3.35
N LEU A 61 -0.70 -8.06 -2.45
CA LEU A 61 -1.27 -7.11 -1.49
C LEU A 61 -0.76 -5.71 -1.78
N VAL A 62 -1.68 -4.75 -1.92
CA VAL A 62 -1.36 -3.32 -1.90
C VAL A 62 -2.04 -2.66 -0.72
N VAL A 63 -1.26 -1.89 0.05
CA VAL A 63 -1.75 -1.05 1.14
C VAL A 63 -1.52 0.41 0.78
N LEU A 64 -2.58 1.19 0.63
CA LEU A 64 -2.49 2.63 0.40
C LEU A 64 -2.58 3.35 1.74
N ILE A 65 -1.61 4.22 2.04
CA ILE A 65 -1.64 5.09 3.22
C ILE A 65 -2.03 6.49 2.77
N ASP A 66 -3.13 7.01 3.32
CA ASP A 66 -3.62 8.36 3.02
C ASP A 66 -3.69 8.64 1.51
N PRO A 67 -4.45 7.86 0.72
CA PRO A 67 -4.56 8.06 -0.73
C PRO A 67 -5.14 9.44 -1.11
N GLU A 68 -5.74 10.15 -0.15
CA GLU A 68 -6.15 11.55 -0.31
C GLU A 68 -4.97 12.52 -0.40
N ALA A 69 -3.83 12.17 0.18
CA ALA A 69 -2.61 12.97 0.18
C ALA A 69 -1.73 12.77 -1.07
N PHE A 70 -2.08 11.85 -1.99
CA PHE A 70 -1.27 11.48 -3.17
C PHE A 70 -1.04 12.61 -4.18
N GLY A 71 -1.72 13.74 -4.02
CA GLY A 71 -1.54 14.91 -4.87
C GLY A 71 -2.79 15.78 -4.87
N LYS A 72 -2.77 16.86 -5.65
CA LYS A 72 -3.93 17.75 -5.83
C LYS A 72 -4.49 17.63 -7.24
N GLY A 73 -5.79 17.87 -7.39
CA GLY A 73 -6.44 17.92 -8.70
C GLY A 73 -6.38 16.59 -9.46
N ILE A 74 -6.18 16.68 -10.79
CA ILE A 74 -6.22 15.53 -11.70
C ILE A 74 -5.08 14.56 -11.43
N GLU A 75 -3.87 15.08 -11.18
CA GLU A 75 -2.66 14.27 -10.94
C GLU A 75 -2.86 13.36 -9.73
N GLY A 76 -3.28 13.91 -8.58
CA GLY A 76 -3.57 13.10 -7.39
C GLY A 76 -4.69 12.07 -7.59
N ALA A 77 -5.69 12.38 -8.42
CA ALA A 77 -6.74 11.41 -8.77
C ALA A 77 -6.19 10.27 -9.64
N VAL A 78 -5.31 10.58 -10.60
CA VAL A 78 -4.64 9.59 -11.45
C VAL A 78 -3.72 8.72 -10.62
N ASP A 79 -2.91 9.29 -9.74
CA ASP A 79 -1.97 8.54 -8.92
C ASP A 79 -2.70 7.62 -7.92
N ARG A 80 -3.81 8.08 -7.34
CA ARG A 80 -4.71 7.22 -6.55
C ARG A 80 -5.25 6.06 -7.37
N TYR A 81 -5.77 6.34 -8.57
CA TYR A 81 -6.29 5.30 -9.45
C TYR A 81 -5.23 4.27 -9.84
N VAL A 82 -4.05 4.75 -10.24
CA VAL A 82 -2.91 3.89 -10.58
C VAL A 82 -2.54 3.00 -9.39
N ALA A 83 -2.39 3.57 -8.19
CA ALA A 83 -2.02 2.84 -6.99
C ALA A 83 -3.06 1.76 -6.62
N MET A 84 -4.35 2.08 -6.70
CA MET A 84 -5.44 1.13 -6.42
C MET A 84 -5.45 -0.07 -7.37
N THR A 85 -5.01 0.12 -8.62
CA THR A 85 -4.99 -0.95 -9.64
C THR A 85 -3.73 -1.81 -9.61
N ARG A 86 -2.77 -1.56 -8.71
CA ARG A 86 -1.56 -2.40 -8.59
C ARG A 86 -1.82 -3.70 -7.82
N ALA A 87 -2.99 -3.83 -7.18
CA ALA A 87 -3.37 -5.01 -6.40
C ALA A 87 -3.92 -6.12 -7.29
N THR A 88 -3.34 -7.31 -7.21
CA THR A 88 -3.84 -8.49 -7.94
C THR A 88 -4.75 -9.36 -7.06
N GLN A 89 -4.55 -9.40 -5.74
CA GLN A 89 -5.35 -10.23 -4.82
C GLN A 89 -6.08 -9.45 -3.74
N ARG A 90 -5.47 -8.42 -3.14
CA ARG A 90 -6.09 -7.63 -2.07
C ARG A 90 -5.62 -6.17 -2.07
N LEU A 91 -6.57 -5.27 -1.88
CA LEU A 91 -6.33 -3.84 -1.70
C LEU A 91 -6.74 -3.44 -0.27
N VAL A 92 -5.89 -2.69 0.41
CA VAL A 92 -6.15 -2.11 1.72
C VAL A 92 -5.94 -0.61 1.64
N ILE A 93 -6.84 0.17 2.22
CA ILE A 93 -6.77 1.62 2.29
C ILE A 93 -6.76 2.01 3.75
N LEU A 94 -5.65 2.60 4.20
CA LEU A 94 -5.48 3.07 5.56
C LEU A 94 -5.45 4.59 5.58
N THR A 95 -6.07 5.16 6.60
CA THR A 95 -6.09 6.61 6.83
C THR A 95 -5.48 6.92 8.18
N SER A 96 -4.57 7.89 8.22
CA SER A 96 -4.09 8.52 9.44
C SER A 96 -5.18 9.46 9.95
N SER A 97 -5.62 9.26 11.19
CA SER A 97 -6.61 10.13 11.85
C SER A 97 -5.98 11.41 12.39
#